data_AF-A0AA37EWT3-F1
#
_entry.id   AF-A0AA37EWT3-F1
#
_cell.length_a   1.000
_cell.length_b   1.000
_cell.length_c   1.000
_cell.angle_alpha   90.00
_cell.angle_beta   90.00
_cell.angle_gamma   90.00
#
_symmetry.space_group_name_H-M   'P 1'
#
loop_
_entity.id
_entity.type
_entity.pdbx_description
1 polymer ?
#
loop_
_entity_poly.entity_id
_entity_poly.type
_entity_poly.pdbx_seq_one_letter_code
_entity_poly.pdbx_strand_id
1 'polypeptide(L)'
;MTLIAVPDLAKPEAKSHHKPRHLKKLAIGPFAQTCAEIRFVADIEKFDEVDAALAATQQQQGWDLFIAYFNEQYHVAINFFTEQAELEAVVAQANATIVEVLGDVELQVLAGDANYGDWDSCYAE
;
A
#
# COMPACT_ATOMS: atom_id res chain seq x y z
N MET A 1 -3.92 11.24 -10.81
CA MET A 1 -4.10 10.19 -9.79
C MET A 1 -5.40 9.48 -10.06
N THR A 2 -5.33 8.18 -10.35
CA THR A 2 -6.50 7.31 -10.55
C THR A 2 -6.50 6.24 -9.47
N LEU A 3 -7.49 6.27 -8.58
CA LEU A 3 -7.66 5.27 -7.53
C LEU A 3 -8.61 4.18 -8.03
N ILE A 4 -8.11 2.95 -8.13
CA ILE A 4 -8.88 1.77 -8.47
C ILE A 4 -9.10 1.00 -7.16
N ALA A 5 -10.29 1.14 -6.60
CA ALA A 5 -10.71 0.39 -5.43
C ALA A 5 -11.08 -1.04 -5.85
N VAL A 6 -10.52 -2.03 -5.17
CA VAL A 6 -10.75 -3.45 -5.47
C VAL A 6 -11.99 -3.94 -4.66
N PRO A 7 -12.79 -4.91 -5.17
CA PRO A 7 -14.02 -5.39 -4.52
C PRO A 7 -13.92 -5.84 -3.04
N ASP A 8 -14.65 -5.16 -2.16
CA ASP A 8 -14.75 -5.55 -0.74
C ASP A 8 -15.40 -6.95 -0.57
N LEU A 9 -14.61 -7.91 -0.08
CA LEU A 9 -15.06 -9.26 0.23
C LEU A 9 -15.56 -9.35 1.68
N ALA A 10 -16.55 -10.22 1.93
CA ALA A 10 -17.13 -10.39 3.25
C ALA A 10 -16.08 -10.82 4.29
N LYS A 11 -15.81 -9.95 5.26
CA LYS A 11 -14.82 -10.17 6.32
C LYS A 11 -15.43 -10.92 7.51
N PRO A 12 -14.65 -11.73 8.25
CA PRO A 12 -15.13 -12.34 9.48
C PRO A 12 -15.43 -11.27 10.53
N GLU A 13 -16.63 -11.28 11.10
CA GLU A 13 -16.96 -10.37 12.20
C GLU A 13 -16.28 -10.79 13.52
N ALA A 14 -15.86 -9.80 14.30
CA ALA A 14 -15.34 -10.02 15.64
C ALA A 14 -16.46 -10.51 16.57
N LYS A 15 -16.28 -11.69 17.17
CA LYS A 15 -17.22 -12.27 18.14
C LYS A 15 -16.76 -12.01 19.57
N SER A 16 -17.69 -11.97 20.52
CA SER A 16 -17.41 -11.68 21.93
C SER A 16 -16.40 -12.62 22.60
N HIS A 17 -16.26 -13.86 22.12
CA HIS A 17 -15.30 -14.85 22.65
C HIS A 17 -13.93 -14.79 21.97
N HIS A 18 -13.73 -13.93 20.96
CA HIS A 18 -12.44 -13.73 20.35
C HIS A 18 -11.48 -13.03 21.33
N LYS A 19 -10.29 -13.62 21.46
CA LYS A 19 -9.16 -13.04 22.21
C LYS A 19 -8.25 -12.32 21.21
N PRO A 20 -7.33 -11.43 21.63
CA PRO A 20 -6.44 -10.71 20.71
C PRO A 20 -5.69 -11.60 19.71
N ARG A 21 -5.22 -12.78 20.15
CA ARG A 21 -4.59 -13.76 19.26
C ARG A 21 -5.52 -14.33 18.17
N HIS A 22 -6.83 -14.41 18.43
CA HIS A 22 -7.82 -14.87 17.45
C HIS A 22 -8.05 -13.76 16.43
N LEU A 23 -8.17 -12.50 16.88
CA LEU A 23 -8.29 -11.33 15.99
C LEU A 23 -7.06 -11.20 15.09
N LYS A 24 -5.85 -11.40 15.65
CA LYS A 24 -4.59 -11.41 14.87
C LYS A 24 -4.56 -12.52 13.84
N LYS A 25 -4.95 -13.74 14.21
CA LYS A 25 -5.00 -14.88 13.28
C LYS A 25 -6.04 -14.68 12.16
N LEU A 26 -7.12 -13.98 12.48
CA LEU A 26 -8.21 -13.65 11.57
C LEU A 26 -8.05 -12.24 10.97
N ALA A 27 -6.89 -11.58 11.07
CA ALA A 27 -6.62 -10.25 10.52
C ALA A 27 -7.82 -9.26 10.57
N ILE A 28 -8.47 -9.13 11.73
CA ILE A 28 -9.67 -8.29 11.92
C ILE A 28 -9.50 -7.30 13.07
N GLY A 29 -10.22 -6.19 13.02
CA GLY A 29 -10.09 -5.07 13.96
C GLY A 29 -8.68 -4.47 13.89
N PRO A 30 -7.93 -4.39 15.01
CA PRO A 30 -6.59 -3.77 15.05
C PRO A 30 -5.52 -4.48 14.22
N PHE A 31 -5.81 -5.69 13.74
CA PHE A 31 -4.90 -6.49 12.92
C PHE A 31 -5.36 -6.56 11.46
N ALA A 32 -6.44 -5.87 11.09
CA ALA A 32 -6.81 -5.71 9.70
C ALA A 32 -5.75 -4.87 8.98
N GLN A 33 -5.29 -5.35 7.84
CA GLN A 33 -4.27 -4.68 7.04
C GLN A 33 -4.83 -4.34 5.67
N THR A 34 -4.49 -3.14 5.23
CA THR A 34 -4.72 -2.65 3.88
C THR A 34 -3.39 -2.62 3.15
N CYS A 35 -3.44 -2.83 1.84
CA CYS A 35 -2.34 -2.48 0.96
C CYS A 35 -2.76 -1.41 -0.05
N ALA A 36 -1.83 -0.48 -0.32
CA ALA A 36 -1.82 0.35 -1.52
C ALA A 36 -0.63 -0.02 -2.40
N GLU A 37 -0.88 -0.42 -3.65
CA GLU A 37 0.13 -0.48 -4.70
C GLU A 37 0.04 0.76 -5.59
N ILE A 38 1.14 1.49 -5.68
CA ILE A 38 1.29 2.67 -6.52
C ILE A 38 2.16 2.27 -7.71
N ARG A 39 1.65 2.52 -8.92
CA ARG A 39 2.34 2.29 -10.19
C ARG A 39 2.53 3.60 -10.92
N PHE A 40 3.72 3.79 -11.48
CA PHE A 40 4.03 4.97 -12.28
C PHE A 40 5.24 4.75 -13.18
N VAL A 41 5.24 5.41 -14.33
CA VAL A 41 6.36 5.41 -15.27
C VAL A 41 7.26 6.59 -14.94
N ALA A 42 8.54 6.31 -14.73
CA ALA A 42 9.58 7.32 -14.54
C ALA A 42 10.96 6.75 -14.89
N ASP A 43 11.96 7.63 -14.92
CA ASP A 43 13.36 7.26 -15.16
C ASP A 43 13.88 6.33 -14.06
N ILE A 44 14.43 5.18 -14.45
CA ILE A 44 15.03 4.19 -13.55
C ILE A 44 16.32 4.70 -12.91
N GLU A 45 17.00 5.70 -13.51
CA GLU A 45 18.27 6.23 -12.98
C GLU A 45 18.14 6.79 -11.55
N LYS A 46 16.91 7.17 -11.15
CA LYS A 46 16.60 7.68 -9.82
C LYS A 46 16.07 6.62 -8.84
N PHE A 47 16.12 5.33 -9.21
CA PHE A 47 15.53 4.26 -8.39
C PHE A 47 16.05 4.26 -6.95
N ASP A 48 17.37 4.32 -6.77
CA ASP A 48 17.99 4.29 -5.44
C ASP A 48 17.60 5.52 -4.59
N GLU A 49 17.42 6.69 -5.23
CA GLU A 49 16.96 7.91 -4.55
C GLU A 49 15.50 7.78 -4.09
N VAL A 50 14.64 7.22 -4.94
CA VAL A 50 13.22 6.98 -4.63
C VAL A 50 13.08 5.94 -3.52
N ASP A 51 13.82 4.83 -3.60
CA ASP A 51 13.84 3.79 -2.57
C ASP A 51 14.29 4.36 -1.22
N ALA A 52 15.40 5.10 -1.20
CA ALA A 52 15.89 5.74 0.03
C ALA A 52 14.88 6.72 0.64
N ALA A 53 14.21 7.54 -0.19
CA ALA A 53 13.22 8.50 0.28
C ALA A 53 11.97 7.81 0.86
N LEU A 54 11.46 6.78 0.18
CA LEU A 54 10.31 6.01 0.67
C LEU A 54 10.67 5.19 1.92
N ALA A 55 11.87 4.61 2.00
CA ALA A 55 12.36 3.90 3.18
C ALA A 55 12.46 4.83 4.40
N ALA A 56 12.84 6.10 4.21
CA ALA A 56 12.82 7.10 5.27
C ALA A 56 11.39 7.40 5.74
N THR A 57 10.43 7.50 4.82
CA THR A 57 8.99 7.63 5.15
C THR A 57 8.48 6.39 5.90
N GLN A 58 8.87 5.19 5.50
CA GLN A 58 8.52 3.94 6.15
C GLN A 58 8.90 3.95 7.65
N GLN A 59 10.14 4.35 7.96
CA GLN A 59 10.63 4.40 9.36
C GLN A 59 9.83 5.38 10.23
N GLN A 60 9.33 6.47 9.66
CA GLN A 60 8.57 7.48 10.39
C GLN A 60 7.13 7.04 10.67
N GLN A 61 6.51 6.33 9.71
CA GLN A 61 5.09 5.98 9.77
C GLN A 61 4.84 4.57 10.34
N GLY A 62 5.86 3.70 10.35
CA GLY A 62 5.72 2.32 10.81
C GLY A 62 4.93 1.42 9.85
N TRP A 63 4.98 1.74 8.56
CA TRP A 63 4.41 0.92 7.48
C TRP A 63 5.41 -0.17 7.05
N ASP A 64 4.91 -1.14 6.30
CA ASP A 64 5.76 -2.07 5.55
C ASP A 64 5.78 -1.63 4.08
N LEU A 65 6.97 -1.45 3.52
CA LEU A 65 7.19 -0.95 2.16
C LEU A 65 7.94 -1.99 1.33
N PHE A 66 7.56 -2.11 0.06
CA PHE A 66 8.31 -2.82 -0.97
C PHE A 66 8.30 -2.00 -2.26
N ILE A 67 9.47 -1.81 -2.87
CA ILE A 67 9.62 -1.15 -4.17
C ILE A 67 10.32 -2.07 -5.16
N ALA A 68 9.84 -2.07 -6.40
CA ALA A 68 10.46 -2.79 -7.51
C ALA A 68 10.31 -1.98 -8.80
N TYR A 69 11.19 -2.27 -9.76
CA TYR A 69 11.09 -1.74 -11.11
C TYR A 69 11.06 -2.89 -12.11
N PHE A 70 9.98 -2.99 -12.87
CA PHE A 70 9.82 -3.96 -13.96
C PHE A 70 8.74 -3.46 -14.92
N ASN A 71 8.68 -3.98 -16.14
CA ASN A 71 7.74 -3.53 -17.18
C ASN A 71 7.80 -2.00 -17.43
N GLU A 72 8.99 -1.42 -17.37
CA GLU A 72 9.24 0.03 -17.58
C GLU A 72 8.50 0.95 -16.58
N GLN A 73 8.11 0.42 -15.41
CA GLN A 73 7.40 1.16 -14.38
C GLN A 73 7.89 0.82 -12.97
N TYR A 74 7.70 1.76 -12.07
CA TYR A 74 7.85 1.59 -10.65
C TYR A 74 6.61 0.90 -10.08
N HIS A 75 6.85 -0.01 -9.14
CA HIS A 75 5.84 -0.67 -8.33
C HIS A 75 6.16 -0.44 -6.87
N VAL A 76 5.33 0.32 -6.17
CA VAL A 76 5.50 0.63 -4.75
C VAL A 76 4.31 0.04 -3.98
N ALA A 77 4.55 -1.01 -3.21
CA ALA A 77 3.54 -1.62 -2.35
C ALA A 77 3.72 -1.17 -0.89
N ILE A 78 2.65 -0.68 -0.28
CA ILE A 78 2.63 -0.17 1.09
C ILE A 78 1.56 -0.93 1.87
N ASN A 79 1.97 -1.71 2.86
CA ASN A 79 1.06 -2.38 3.78
C ASN A 79 1.01 -1.64 5.12
N PHE A 80 -0.20 -1.46 5.64
CA PHE A 80 -0.43 -0.77 6.91
C PHE A 80 -1.67 -1.33 7.60
N PHE A 81 -1.73 -1.22 8.92
CA PHE A 81 -2.95 -1.58 9.65
C PHE A 81 -4.02 -0.51 9.43
N THR A 82 -5.27 -0.91 9.25
CA THR A 82 -6.40 0.03 9.06
C THR A 82 -6.57 1.00 10.23
N GLU A 83 -6.11 0.65 11.43
CA GLU A 83 -6.13 1.54 12.59
C GLU A 83 -4.98 2.57 12.60
N GLN A 84 -3.91 2.35 11.83
CA GLN A 84 -2.76 3.27 11.78
C GLN A 84 -3.05 4.50 10.92
N ALA A 85 -3.70 4.32 9.78
CA ALA A 85 -3.93 5.39 8.81
C ALA A 85 -5.09 5.07 7.89
N GLU A 86 -5.71 6.12 7.35
CA GLU A 86 -6.63 6.04 6.23
C GLU A 86 -5.86 5.89 4.91
N LEU A 87 -6.40 5.11 3.97
CA LEU A 87 -5.78 4.85 2.67
C LEU A 87 -5.37 6.13 1.92
N GLU A 88 -6.26 7.12 1.89
CA GLU A 88 -6.01 8.39 1.20
C GLU A 88 -4.80 9.14 1.78
N ALA A 89 -4.60 9.07 3.10
CA ALA A 89 -3.47 9.70 3.77
C ALA A 89 -2.14 8.99 3.44
N VAL A 90 -2.16 7.65 3.40
CA VAL A 90 -0.99 6.84 3.01
C VAL A 90 -0.57 7.14 1.58
N VAL A 91 -1.53 7.13 0.66
CA VAL A 91 -1.30 7.42 -0.76
C VAL A 91 -0.81 8.85 -0.96
N ALA A 92 -1.41 9.83 -0.28
CA ALA A 92 -1.00 11.23 -0.38
C ALA A 92 0.44 11.44 0.11
N GLN A 93 0.83 10.78 1.22
CA GLN A 93 2.17 10.85 1.77
C GLN A 93 3.21 10.22 0.83
N ALA A 94 2.92 9.02 0.31
CA ALA A 94 3.79 8.35 -0.65
C ALA A 94 3.93 9.15 -1.95
N ASN A 95 2.84 9.71 -2.46
CA ASN A 95 2.86 10.60 -3.62
C ASN A 95 3.76 11.82 -3.39
N ALA A 96 3.63 12.49 -2.24
CA ALA A 96 4.47 13.64 -1.91
C ALA A 96 5.97 13.27 -1.93
N THR A 97 6.34 12.12 -1.35
CA THR A 97 7.72 11.61 -1.36
C THR A 97 8.21 11.30 -2.78
N ILE A 98 7.38 10.67 -3.61
CA ILE A 98 7.74 10.34 -5.01
C ILE A 98 7.95 11.63 -5.83
N VAL A 99 7.03 12.58 -5.69
CA VAL A 99 7.07 13.86 -6.43
C VAL A 99 8.26 14.73 -6.01
N GLU A 100 8.70 14.65 -4.76
CA GLU A 100 9.90 15.36 -4.30
C GLU A 100 11.16 14.91 -5.04
N VAL A 101 11.28 13.61 -5.37
CA VAL A 101 12.46 13.03 -6.03
C VAL A 101 12.36 13.12 -7.56
N LEU A 102 11.19 12.81 -8.11
CA LEU A 102 10.98 12.62 -9.55
C LEU A 102 10.34 13.82 -10.24
N GLY A 103 9.73 14.74 -9.48
CA GLY A 103 8.84 15.76 -10.03
C GLY A 103 7.43 15.22 -10.27
N ASP A 104 6.62 15.97 -11.02
CA ASP A 104 5.23 15.61 -11.28
C ASP A 104 5.15 14.32 -12.14
N VAL A 105 4.57 13.27 -11.58
CA VAL A 105 4.40 11.95 -12.21
C VAL A 105 2.95 11.49 -12.08
N GLU A 106 2.44 10.83 -13.13
CA GLU A 106 1.10 10.28 -13.08
C GLU A 106 1.09 8.95 -12.31
N LEU A 107 0.44 8.96 -11.14
CA LEU A 107 0.28 7.78 -10.30
C LEU A 107 -1.04 7.05 -10.57
N GLN A 108 -0.94 5.74 -10.74
CA GLN A 108 -2.04 4.79 -10.63
C GLN A 108 -1.97 4.13 -9.26
N VAL A 109 -3.12 3.99 -8.58
CA VAL A 109 -3.18 3.38 -7.25
C VAL A 109 -4.19 2.24 -7.26
N LEU A 110 -3.72 1.05 -6.90
CA LEU A 110 -4.52 -0.13 -6.63
C LEU A 110 -4.56 -0.32 -5.12
N ALA A 111 -5.74 -0.44 -4.51
CA ALA A 111 -5.82 -0.57 -3.06
C ALA A 111 -6.89 -1.56 -2.62
N GLY A 112 -6.56 -2.38 -1.63
CA GLY A 112 -7.42 -3.47 -1.19
C GLY A 112 -6.99 -4.09 0.15
N ASP A 113 -7.79 -5.04 0.62
CA ASP A 113 -7.49 -5.79 1.83
C ASP A 113 -6.32 -6.76 1.60
N ALA A 114 -5.26 -6.63 2.39
CA ALA A 114 -4.04 -7.41 2.20
C ALA A 114 -4.24 -8.91 2.51
N ASN A 115 -5.22 -9.27 3.34
CA ASN A 115 -5.38 -10.61 3.91
C ASN A 115 -6.49 -11.43 3.23
N TYR A 116 -7.49 -10.75 2.67
CA TYR A 116 -8.69 -11.41 2.16
C TYR A 116 -8.77 -11.49 0.64
N GLY A 117 -7.67 -11.15 -0.04
CA GLY A 117 -7.46 -11.42 -1.45
C GLY A 117 -8.13 -10.38 -2.32
N ASP A 118 -7.42 -9.27 -2.55
CA ASP A 118 -7.86 -8.23 -3.47
C ASP A 118 -6.68 -7.55 -4.15
N TRP A 119 -5.80 -8.39 -4.68
CA TRP A 119 -4.61 -7.97 -5.41
C TRP A 119 -4.86 -8.22 -6.89
N ASP A 120 -5.61 -7.30 -7.50
CA ASP A 120 -5.74 -7.22 -8.96
C ASP A 120 -4.40 -6.91 -9.65
N SER A 121 -3.34 -6.69 -8.85
CA SER A 121 -1.97 -6.49 -9.27
C SER A 121 -1.41 -7.62 -10.14
N CYS A 122 -2.00 -8.82 -10.04
CA CYS A 122 -1.63 -9.99 -10.82
C CYS A 122 -2.39 -10.15 -12.16
N TYR A 123 -3.44 -9.37 -12.47
CA TYR A 123 -4.35 -9.69 -13.59
C TYR A 123 -4.78 -8.57 -14.53
N ALA A 124 -4.34 -7.33 -14.34
CA ALA A 124 -4.52 -6.30 -15.36
C ALA A 124 -3.26 -6.20 -16.25
N GLU A 125 -3.33 -6.84 -17.43
CA GLU A 125 -2.53 -6.49 -18.62
C GLU A 125 -2.81 -5.06 -19.08
#